data_AF-A0AA36IKA4-F1
#
_entry.id   AF-A0AA36IKA4-F1
#
_cell.length_a   1.000
_cell.length_b   1.000
_cell.length_c   1.000
_cell.angle_alpha   90.00
_cell.angle_beta   90.00
_cell.angle_gamma   90.00
#
_symmetry.space_group_name_H-M   'P 1'
#
loop_
_entity.id
_entity.type
_entity.pdbx_description
1 polymer ?
#
loop_
_entity_poly.entity_id
_entity_poly.type
_entity_poly.pdbx_seq_one_letter_code
_entity_poly.pdbx_strand_id
1 'polypeptide(L)'
;MDEAVVQDLYDSCTGLGDYHKVEQGKLKYLYRQKDECLNSLRDLHGALQQDSPETGYIIRHKLGEWKVVSQRIIPLFISYHKEPEVATGVVKLLLLLTTRVGLYGAEELEHLRHLQDYKEAFSKSDVFAILVRLLLDAMEEELELIGSSSRKS
;
A
#
# COMPACT_ATOMS: atom_id res chain seq x y z
N MET A 1 -13.14 -8.28 17.51
CA MET A 1 -11.67 -8.22 17.38
C MET A 1 -11.10 -7.79 18.72
N ASP A 2 -10.01 -8.40 19.17
CA ASP A 2 -9.32 -7.99 20.40
C ASP A 2 -8.76 -6.56 20.21
N GLU A 3 -8.91 -5.72 21.24
CA GLU A 3 -8.42 -4.34 21.25
C GLU A 3 -6.90 -4.30 21.00
N ALA A 4 -6.18 -5.32 21.49
CA ALA A 4 -4.76 -5.49 21.21
C ALA A 4 -4.46 -5.62 19.71
N VAL A 5 -5.27 -6.37 18.96
CA VAL A 5 -5.05 -6.56 17.52
C VAL A 5 -5.36 -5.28 16.73
N VAL A 6 -6.36 -4.51 17.16
CA VAL A 6 -6.65 -3.20 16.55
C VAL A 6 -5.50 -2.22 16.81
N GLN A 7 -4.92 -2.24 18.01
CA GLN A 7 -3.77 -1.42 18.34
C GLN A 7 -2.53 -1.82 17.53
N ASP A 8 -2.22 -3.11 17.42
CA ASP A 8 -1.10 -3.61 16.60
C ASP A 8 -1.25 -3.22 15.12
N LEU A 9 -2.48 -3.28 14.61
CA LEU A 9 -2.79 -2.84 13.24
C LEU A 9 -2.55 -1.32 13.07
N TYR A 10 -2.97 -0.53 14.06
CA TYR A 10 -2.76 0.92 14.04
C TYR A 10 -1.27 1.27 14.12
N ASP A 11 -0.52 0.60 15.00
CA ASP A 11 0.93 0.80 15.15
C ASP A 11 1.66 0.46 13.84
N SER A 12 1.26 -0.64 13.18
CA SER A 12 1.74 -0.98 11.83
C SER A 12 1.43 0.11 10.80
N CYS A 13 0.28 0.78 10.89
CA CYS A 13 0.00 1.93 10.02
C CYS A 13 0.95 3.10 10.32
N THR A 14 1.23 3.40 11.59
CA THR A 14 2.12 4.51 11.96
C THR A 14 3.57 4.26 11.57
N GLY A 15 4.03 3.00 11.58
CA GLY A 15 5.37 2.62 11.16
C GLY A 15 5.66 2.83 9.67
N LEU A 16 4.64 3.08 8.84
CA LEU A 16 4.80 3.49 7.44
C LEU A 16 5.39 4.90 7.28
N GLY A 17 5.43 5.71 8.35
CA GLY A 17 5.94 7.08 8.31
C GLY A 17 4.87 8.16 8.37
N ASP A 18 5.32 9.41 8.26
CA ASP A 18 4.45 10.59 8.35
C ASP A 18 5.07 11.80 7.60
N TYR A 19 4.27 12.86 7.41
CA TYR A 19 4.72 14.12 6.88
C TYR A 19 5.54 14.90 7.91
N HIS A 20 6.74 15.28 7.51
CA HIS A 20 7.64 16.12 8.29
C HIS A 20 7.85 17.45 7.59
N LYS A 21 7.90 18.53 8.36
CA LYS A 21 8.34 19.84 7.86
C LYS A 21 9.84 19.79 7.60
N VAL A 22 10.22 19.98 6.34
CA VAL A 22 11.62 20.14 5.94
C VAL A 22 11.96 21.61 5.73
N GLU A 23 13.23 21.91 5.47
CA GLU A 23 13.69 23.26 5.17
C GLU A 23 12.82 23.92 4.07
N GLN A 24 12.61 25.23 4.20
CA GLN A 24 11.71 26.02 3.34
C GLN A 24 10.20 25.77 3.53
N GLY A 25 9.80 25.08 4.62
CA GLY A 25 8.38 24.94 5.00
C GLY A 25 7.59 23.95 4.14
N LYS A 26 8.26 23.21 3.25
CA LYS A 26 7.66 22.12 2.48
C LYS A 26 7.45 20.90 3.39
N LEU A 27 6.38 20.15 3.13
CA LEU A 27 6.16 18.86 3.77
C LEU A 27 6.78 17.76 2.91
N LYS A 28 7.53 16.85 3.54
CA LYS A 28 8.04 15.64 2.92
C LYS A 28 7.60 14.44 3.75
N TYR A 29 7.13 13.39 3.08
CA TYR A 29 6.77 12.15 3.77
C TYR A 29 8.04 11.35 4.06
N LEU A 30 8.24 10.95 5.32
CA LEU A 30 9.43 10.25 5.79
C LEU A 30 9.02 9.11 6.72
N TYR A 31 9.60 7.92 6.53
CA TYR A 31 9.60 6.89 7.57
C TYR A 31 10.73 7.14 8.57
N ARG A 32 10.58 6.65 9.80
CA ARG A 32 11.58 6.82 10.87
C ARG A 32 12.83 5.96 10.61
N GLN A 33 12.62 4.68 10.31
CA GLN A 33 13.66 3.72 9.96
C GLN A 33 13.15 2.81 8.83
N LYS A 34 14.05 2.41 7.93
CA LYS A 34 13.67 1.56 6.78
C LYS A 34 13.15 0.20 7.24
N ASP A 35 13.84 -0.44 8.18
CA ASP A 35 13.45 -1.77 8.68
C ASP A 35 12.08 -1.73 9.39
N GLU A 36 11.80 -0.68 10.16
CA GLU A 36 10.50 -0.46 10.81
C GLU A 36 9.37 -0.33 9.77
N CYS A 37 9.61 0.43 8.68
CA CYS A 37 8.66 0.56 7.58
C CYS A 37 8.45 -0.78 6.85
N LEU A 38 9.51 -1.55 6.60
CA LEU A 38 9.41 -2.85 5.92
C LEU A 38 8.72 -3.90 6.79
N ASN A 39 8.94 -3.87 8.12
CA ASN A 39 8.20 -4.69 9.07
C ASN A 39 6.71 -4.35 9.01
N SER A 40 6.39 -3.06 9.12
CA SER A 40 5.02 -2.54 9.05
C SER A 40 4.29 -2.94 7.77
N LEU A 41 4.97 -2.86 6.62
CA LEU A 41 4.41 -3.31 5.33
C LEU A 41 4.12 -4.83 5.34
N ARG A 42 4.99 -5.63 5.95
CA ARG A 42 4.79 -7.09 6.07
C ARG A 42 3.66 -7.43 7.02
N ASP A 43 3.55 -6.74 8.14
CA ASP A 43 2.52 -6.98 9.15
C ASP A 43 1.14 -6.60 8.60
N LEU A 44 1.02 -5.46 7.93
CA LEU A 44 -0.20 -5.05 7.22
C LEU A 44 -0.58 -6.03 6.11
N HIS A 45 0.40 -6.53 5.36
CA HIS A 45 0.15 -7.50 4.31
C HIS A 45 -0.36 -8.83 4.91
N GLY A 46 0.27 -9.30 5.98
CA GLY A 46 -0.15 -10.49 6.72
C GLY A 46 -1.57 -10.37 7.26
N ALA A 47 -1.90 -9.24 7.89
CA ALA A 47 -3.24 -8.96 8.40
C ALA A 47 -4.30 -8.97 7.28
N LEU A 48 -4.01 -8.36 6.14
CA LEU A 48 -4.93 -8.32 4.99
C LEU A 48 -5.11 -9.67 4.28
N GLN A 49 -4.10 -10.55 4.31
CA GLN A 49 -4.18 -11.91 3.78
C GLN A 49 -5.07 -12.81 4.65
N GLN A 50 -5.12 -12.54 5.96
CA GLN A 50 -5.95 -13.27 6.92
C GLN A 50 -7.36 -12.67 7.03
N ASP A 51 -7.62 -11.52 6.41
CA ASP A 51 -8.90 -10.84 6.46
C ASP A 51 -9.93 -11.53 5.55
N SER A 52 -10.96 -12.11 6.14
CA SER A 52 -11.84 -13.09 5.51
C SER A 52 -13.32 -12.81 5.80
N PRO A 53 -14.26 -13.53 5.15
CA PRO A 53 -15.68 -13.45 5.49
C PRO A 53 -15.96 -13.76 6.96
N GLU A 54 -15.22 -14.71 7.55
CA GLU A 54 -15.38 -15.13 8.94
C GLU A 54 -14.99 -14.03 9.94
N THR A 55 -14.05 -13.15 9.56
CA THR A 55 -13.67 -11.97 10.35
C THR A 55 -14.51 -10.73 10.00
N GLY A 56 -15.45 -10.85 9.06
CA GLY A 56 -16.26 -9.74 8.56
C GLY A 56 -15.44 -8.69 7.80
N TYR A 57 -14.27 -9.05 7.29
CA TYR A 57 -13.35 -8.11 6.62
C TYR A 57 -12.98 -6.87 7.46
N ILE A 58 -12.86 -7.05 8.77
CA ILE A 58 -12.65 -5.96 9.73
C ILE A 58 -11.34 -5.19 9.50
N ILE A 59 -10.28 -5.85 9.00
CA ILE A 59 -8.99 -5.19 8.74
C ILE A 59 -9.18 -4.14 7.65
N ARG A 60 -9.78 -4.52 6.52
CA ARG A 60 -10.05 -3.60 5.40
C ARG A 60 -10.93 -2.44 5.83
N HIS A 61 -11.93 -2.73 6.66
CA HIS A 61 -12.82 -1.73 7.20
C HIS A 61 -12.06 -0.68 8.02
N LYS A 62 -11.26 -1.12 9.00
CA LYS A 62 -10.45 -0.22 9.85
C LYS A 62 -9.44 0.61 9.05
N LEU A 63 -8.73 -0.02 8.11
CA LEU A 63 -7.78 0.69 7.25
C LEU A 63 -8.47 1.74 6.36
N GLY A 64 -9.71 1.47 5.93
CA GLY A 64 -10.55 2.43 5.21
C GLY A 64 -11.01 3.59 6.08
N GLU A 65 -11.51 3.32 7.29
CA GLU A 65 -11.91 4.34 8.27
C GLU A 65 -10.75 5.30 8.60
N TRP A 66 -9.55 4.75 8.79
CA TRP A 66 -8.34 5.52 9.07
C TRP A 66 -7.71 6.16 7.81
N LYS A 67 -8.32 5.98 6.64
CA LYS A 67 -7.87 6.54 5.37
C LYS A 67 -6.40 6.24 5.04
N VAL A 68 -5.92 5.05 5.44
CA VAL A 68 -4.51 4.67 5.40
C VAL A 68 -3.93 4.73 3.98
N VAL A 69 -4.74 4.40 2.97
CA VAL A 69 -4.33 4.52 1.55
C VAL A 69 -3.94 5.95 1.21
N SER A 70 -4.83 6.91 1.47
CA SER A 70 -4.61 8.31 1.10
C SER A 70 -3.60 9.04 2.00
N GLN A 71 -3.54 8.68 3.29
CA GLN A 71 -2.72 9.39 4.26
C GLN A 71 -1.31 8.81 4.43
N ARG A 72 -1.11 7.53 4.11
CA ARG A 72 0.15 6.84 4.39
C ARG A 72 0.70 6.06 3.19
N ILE A 73 -0.09 5.14 2.61
CA ILE A 73 0.41 4.25 1.55
C ILE A 73 0.77 5.02 0.27
N ILE A 74 -0.09 5.92 -0.20
CA ILE A 74 0.18 6.74 -1.39
C ILE A 74 1.38 7.67 -1.16
N PRO A 75 1.45 8.45 -0.06
CA PRO A 75 2.62 9.27 0.23
C PRO A 75 3.93 8.50 0.33
N LEU A 76 3.91 7.32 0.98
CA LEU A 76 5.04 6.40 1.05
C LEU A 76 5.47 5.96 -0.35
N PHE A 77 4.52 5.53 -1.18
CA PHE A 77 4.80 5.08 -2.53
C PHE A 77 5.45 6.18 -3.38
N ILE A 78 4.87 7.37 -3.39
CA ILE A 78 5.40 8.50 -4.17
C ILE A 78 6.83 8.82 -3.74
N SER A 79 7.09 8.81 -2.44
CA SER A 79 8.38 9.21 -1.88
C SER A 79 9.46 8.15 -2.05
N TYR A 80 9.10 6.86 -2.09
CA TYR A 80 10.04 5.75 -1.97
C TYR A 80 9.86 4.64 -3.03
N HIS A 81 9.11 4.87 -4.13
CA HIS A 81 8.93 3.88 -5.21
C HIS A 81 10.22 3.40 -5.88
N LYS A 82 11.32 4.14 -5.73
CA LYS A 82 12.64 3.74 -6.25
C LYS A 82 13.36 2.72 -5.36
N GLU A 83 12.83 2.45 -4.17
CA GLU A 83 13.31 1.37 -3.30
C GLU A 83 12.49 0.11 -3.56
N PRO A 84 13.07 -0.93 -4.21
CA PRO A 84 12.28 -2.06 -4.71
C PRO A 84 11.46 -2.80 -3.64
N GLU A 85 12.02 -2.90 -2.43
CA GLU A 85 11.37 -3.56 -1.28
C GLU A 85 10.14 -2.79 -0.81
N VAL A 86 10.24 -1.46 -0.73
CA VAL A 86 9.12 -0.58 -0.36
C VAL A 86 8.08 -0.56 -1.46
N ALA A 87 8.49 -0.39 -2.72
CA ALA A 87 7.60 -0.39 -3.88
C ALA A 87 6.79 -1.70 -3.96
N THR A 88 7.46 -2.85 -3.83
CA THR A 88 6.82 -4.17 -3.83
C THR A 88 5.85 -4.33 -2.68
N GLY A 89 6.24 -3.93 -1.46
CA GLY A 89 5.38 -3.98 -0.29
C GLY A 89 4.11 -3.15 -0.47
N VAL A 90 4.26 -1.90 -0.94
CA VAL A 90 3.12 -1.01 -1.19
C VAL A 90 2.21 -1.55 -2.30
N VAL A 91 2.75 -2.00 -3.44
CA VAL A 91 1.94 -2.55 -4.54
C VAL A 91 1.10 -3.75 -4.07
N LYS A 92 1.67 -4.64 -3.24
CA LYS A 92 0.93 -5.75 -2.63
C LYS A 92 -0.22 -5.28 -1.74
N LEU A 93 0.00 -4.26 -0.90
CA LEU A 93 -1.06 -3.68 -0.08
C LEU A 93 -2.16 -3.05 -0.94
N LEU A 94 -1.79 -2.27 -1.96
CA LEU A 94 -2.73 -1.63 -2.87
C LEU A 94 -3.58 -2.66 -3.61
N LEU A 95 -2.98 -3.75 -4.10
CA LEU A 95 -3.70 -4.85 -4.73
C LEU A 95 -4.75 -5.45 -3.79
N LEU A 96 -4.35 -5.77 -2.55
CA LEU A 96 -5.28 -6.30 -1.57
C LEU A 96 -6.39 -5.30 -1.28
N LEU A 97 -6.07 -4.07 -0.89
CA LEU A 97 -7.05 -3.06 -0.48
C LEU A 97 -8.03 -2.63 -1.57
N THR A 98 -7.63 -2.71 -2.84
CA THR A 98 -8.50 -2.36 -3.98
C THR A 98 -9.37 -3.52 -4.46
N THR A 99 -9.23 -4.71 -3.87
CA THR A 99 -10.06 -5.86 -4.20
C THR A 99 -11.46 -5.72 -3.59
N ARG A 100 -12.51 -5.96 -4.40
CA ARG A 100 -13.88 -6.09 -3.90
C ARG A 100 -14.03 -7.43 -3.18
N VAL A 101 -14.56 -7.40 -1.96
CA VAL A 101 -14.81 -8.60 -1.14
C VAL A 101 -16.31 -8.89 -1.04
N GLY A 102 -16.65 -10.14 -0.69
CA GLY A 102 -18.03 -10.61 -0.59
C GLY A 102 -18.71 -10.16 0.71
N LEU A 103 -19.02 -8.86 0.80
CA LEU A 103 -19.81 -8.26 1.87
C LEU A 103 -21.27 -8.08 1.44
N TYR A 104 -22.18 -7.97 2.41
CA TYR A 104 -23.61 -7.77 2.16
C TYR A 104 -24.18 -6.64 3.03
N GLY A 105 -25.17 -5.93 2.52
CA GLY A 105 -25.89 -4.90 3.30
C GLY A 105 -25.04 -3.67 3.61
N ALA A 106 -25.10 -3.18 4.86
CA ALA A 106 -24.44 -1.93 5.24
C ALA A 106 -22.91 -1.98 5.12
N GLU A 107 -22.31 -3.12 5.44
CA GLU A 107 -20.86 -3.34 5.35
C GLU A 107 -20.36 -3.29 3.90
N GLU A 108 -21.19 -3.76 2.95
CA GLU A 108 -20.88 -3.65 1.52
C GLU A 108 -20.84 -2.19 1.07
N LEU A 109 -21.81 -1.37 1.49
CA LEU A 109 -21.85 0.05 1.14
C LEU A 109 -20.63 0.80 1.69
N GLU A 110 -20.23 0.49 2.92
CA GLU A 110 -19.06 1.09 3.54
C GLU A 110 -17.76 0.68 2.84
N HIS A 111 -17.62 -0.61 2.49
CA HIS A 111 -16.49 -1.07 1.69
C HIS A 111 -16.43 -0.40 0.32
N LEU A 112 -17.57 -0.27 -0.36
CA LEU A 112 -17.66 0.43 -1.63
C LEU A 112 -17.28 1.90 -1.51
N ARG A 113 -17.65 2.57 -0.41
CA ARG A 113 -17.21 3.94 -0.13
C ARG A 113 -15.69 4.01 0.02
N HIS A 114 -15.08 3.10 0.78
CA HIS A 114 -13.62 3.06 0.91
C HIS A 114 -12.93 2.83 -0.45
N LEU A 115 -13.45 1.93 -1.28
CA LEU A 115 -12.92 1.71 -2.64
C LEU A 115 -13.05 2.97 -3.54
N GLN A 116 -14.13 3.74 -3.40
CA GLN A 116 -14.31 5.01 -4.10
C GLN A 116 -13.29 6.06 -3.62
N ASP A 117 -13.07 6.17 -2.31
CA ASP A 117 -12.05 7.05 -1.73
C ASP A 117 -10.65 6.69 -2.24
N TYR A 118 -10.32 5.39 -2.34
CA TYR A 118 -9.04 4.92 -2.89
C TYR A 118 -8.88 5.30 -4.36
N LYS A 119 -9.94 5.12 -5.17
CA LYS A 119 -9.96 5.52 -6.58
C LYS A 119 -9.74 7.02 -6.73
N GLU A 120 -10.38 7.84 -5.90
CA GLU A 120 -10.21 9.30 -5.92
C GLU A 120 -8.77 9.69 -5.55
N ALA A 121 -8.20 9.06 -4.51
CA ALA A 121 -6.83 9.32 -4.08
C ALA A 121 -5.79 8.97 -5.16
N PHE A 122 -5.99 7.86 -5.89
CA PHE A 122 -5.14 7.50 -7.02
C PHE A 122 -5.23 8.53 -8.16
N SER A 123 -6.42 9.05 -8.41
CA SER A 123 -6.66 9.99 -9.52
C SER A 123 -6.06 11.37 -9.26
N LYS A 124 -5.81 11.73 -7.99
CA LYS A 124 -5.24 13.02 -7.57
C LYS A 124 -3.73 13.00 -7.35
N SER A 125 -3.06 11.91 -7.68
CA SER A 125 -1.65 11.69 -7.36
C SER A 125 -0.88 11.03 -8.51
N ASP A 126 0.45 11.04 -8.42
CA ASP A 126 1.32 10.45 -9.44
C ASP A 126 1.40 8.92 -9.40
N VAL A 127 0.52 8.26 -8.63
CA VAL A 127 0.52 6.81 -8.40
C VAL A 127 0.46 6.04 -9.72
N PHE A 128 -0.42 6.42 -10.64
CA PHE A 128 -0.53 5.74 -11.95
C PHE A 128 0.73 5.89 -12.79
N ALA A 129 1.32 7.09 -12.83
CA ALA A 129 2.55 7.33 -13.58
C ALA A 129 3.70 6.48 -13.01
N ILE A 130 3.79 6.38 -11.68
CA ILE A 130 4.77 5.53 -11.00
C ILE A 130 4.54 4.05 -11.30
N LEU A 131 3.29 3.56 -11.22
CA LEU A 131 2.96 2.17 -11.53
C LEU A 131 3.32 1.79 -12.97
N VAL A 132 2.99 2.65 -13.93
CA VAL A 132 3.37 2.44 -15.34
C VAL A 132 4.89 2.42 -15.49
N ARG A 133 5.60 3.30 -14.78
CA ARG A 133 7.06 3.32 -14.81
C ARG A 133 7.66 2.01 -14.27
N LEU A 134 7.20 1.55 -13.11
CA LEU A 134 7.64 0.28 -12.54
C LEU A 134 7.38 -0.91 -13.47
N LEU A 135 6.24 -0.91 -14.17
CA LEU A 135 5.93 -1.93 -15.17
C LEU A 135 6.91 -1.89 -16.35
N LEU A 136 7.19 -0.70 -16.89
CA LEU A 136 8.14 -0.54 -17.98
C LEU A 136 9.55 -1.00 -17.58
N ASP A 137 10.02 -0.57 -16.42
CA ASP A 137 11.33 -0.95 -15.89
C ASP A 137 11.44 -2.49 -15.75
N ALA A 138 10.40 -3.14 -15.20
CA ALA A 138 10.36 -4.61 -15.07
C ALA A 138 10.34 -5.35 -16.42
N MET A 139 9.65 -4.80 -17.42
CA MET A 139 9.60 -5.38 -18.78
C MET A 139 10.94 -5.22 -19.51
N GLU A 140 11.63 -4.10 -19.32
CA GLU A 140 12.97 -3.87 -19.90
C GLU A 140 13.99 -4.87 -19.34
N GLU A 141 13.99 -5.09 -18.03
CA GLU A 141 14.85 -6.09 -17.38
C GLU A 141 14.60 -7.51 -17.91
N GLU A 142 13.33 -7.90 -18.12
CA GLU A 142 12.98 -9.21 -18.66
C GLU A 142 13.48 -9.40 -20.10
N LEU A 143 13.37 -8.37 -20.94
CA LEU A 143 13.86 -8.39 -22.33
C LEU A 143 15.39 -8.52 -22.41
N GLU A 144 16.12 -7.85 -21.52
CA GLU A 144 17.58 -7.98 -21.45
C GLU A 144 18.01 -9.40 -21.05
N LEU A 145 17.29 -10.03 -20.11
CA LEU A 145 17.55 -11.42 -19.70
C LEU A 145 17.32 -12.39 -20.85
N ILE A 146 16.20 -12.28 -21.58
CA ILE A 146 15.90 -13.12 -22.75
C ILE A 146 16.97 -12.94 -23.84
N GLY A 147 17.34 -11.70 -24.14
CA GLY A 147 18.38 -11.38 -25.13
C GLY A 147 19.77 -11.90 -24.76
N SER A 148 20.10 -11.91 -23.47
CA SER A 148 21.37 -12.46 -22.96
C SER A 148 21.44 -14.00 -23.03
N SER A 149 20.29 -14.67 -22.86
CA SER A 149 20.19 -16.13 -22.94
C SER A 149 20.27 -16.63 -24.39
N SER A 150 19.80 -15.84 -25.36
CA SER A 150 19.87 -16.16 -26.79
C SER A 150 21.28 -16.02 -27.39
N ARG A 151 22.16 -15.19 -26.80
CA ARG A 151 23.55 -15.01 -27.26
C ARG A 151 24.55 -16.02 -26.70
N LYS A 152 24.12 -16.87 -25.75
CA LYS A 152 24.95 -17.92 -25.12
C LYS A 152 24.67 -19.32 -25.67
N SER A 153 23.76 -19.44 -26.65
CA SER A 153 23.46 -20.63 -27.45
C SER A 153 24.19 -20.56 -28.78
#